data_AF-A0A423GLZ7-F1
#
_entry.id   AF-A0A423GLZ7-F1
#
_cell.length_a   1.000
_cell.length_b   1.000
_cell.length_c   1.000
_cell.angle_alpha   90.00
_cell.angle_beta   90.00
_cell.angle_gamma   90.00
#
_symmetry.space_group_name_H-M   'P 1'
#
loop_
_entity.id
_entity.type
_entity.pdbx_description
1 polymer ?
#
loop_
_entity_poly.entity_id
_entity_poly.type
_entity_poly.pdbx_seq_one_letter_code
_entity_poly.pdbx_strand_id
1 'polypeptide(L)'
;MSQYTALTARAAGDLDPEFGEDKDGKVILRFPDARDTSGECITEYEGKIYVGGAVDAEGIDIIHKLGIACLHKNGTLDTEFGKDGYVVLRFGPMQDTHLRQILFTTVGGEPRILLSGIDTKRGEVVLARLHLDGRVDERFGVKGLLTVKQPENLAKDLGLGFTPQTTTSMDASGPCTVADGKIYVVMQMYMPIWIAQVALLIRLNIDGSFDTTFNKTGYVAVTNQYWGNSTIKDILVRNGKITVCGTLAGHGMVARVNEDGSFDHTFADKGFKLVENPGPALEKLVQYSEGAVLAAGWVSSPTQGVLVCLNDKGEFESEFNGGKVLLQSLEKHVMFLGVGLIDGKIIVSGRFLQDDKTPEFIVARYLIDGKLDTDFGYGKGWSSTQFKDHYTVANTMTLQKDGNVLVLGDWGGGVSYAALIARFLNPAASVAPTA
;
A
#
# COMPACT_ATOMS: atom_id res chain seq x y z
N MET A 1 -53.05 -3.64 5.67
CA MET A 1 -51.79 -3.83 4.91
C MET A 1 -50.77 -2.83 5.44
N SER A 2 -49.97 -3.18 6.43
CA SER A 2 -48.75 -2.43 6.73
C SER A 2 -47.60 -3.18 6.08
N GLN A 3 -46.97 -2.55 5.10
CA GLN A 3 -45.74 -3.03 4.49
C GLN A 3 -44.66 -3.04 5.58
N TYR A 4 -44.34 -4.23 6.08
CA TYR A 4 -43.05 -4.46 6.70
C TYR A 4 -42.00 -4.22 5.62
N THR A 5 -41.24 -3.15 5.77
CA THR A 5 -40.02 -2.92 5.01
C THR A 5 -39.12 -4.12 5.28
N ALA A 6 -39.02 -5.02 4.29
CA ALA A 6 -38.02 -6.07 4.35
C ALA A 6 -36.66 -5.38 4.46
N LEU A 7 -35.98 -5.57 5.59
CA LEU A 7 -34.53 -5.41 5.64
C LEU A 7 -33.99 -6.36 4.58
N THR A 8 -33.64 -5.84 3.40
CA THR A 8 -32.88 -6.61 2.42
C THR A 8 -31.62 -7.07 3.12
N ALA A 9 -31.53 -8.36 3.41
CA ALA A 9 -30.31 -8.97 3.94
C ALA A 9 -29.20 -8.66 2.95
N ARG A 10 -28.17 -7.93 3.40
CA ARG A 10 -27.10 -7.44 2.54
C ARG A 10 -26.13 -8.57 2.23
N ALA A 11 -25.68 -8.60 0.98
CA ALA A 11 -24.81 -9.64 0.45
C ALA A 11 -23.34 -9.25 0.58
N ALA A 12 -22.47 -10.25 0.44
CA ALA A 12 -21.04 -10.00 0.31
C ALA A 12 -20.77 -9.12 -0.94
N GLY A 13 -20.00 -8.06 -0.75
CA GLY A 13 -19.69 -7.05 -1.76
C GLY A 13 -20.61 -5.83 -1.77
N ASP A 14 -21.63 -5.76 -0.90
CA ASP A 14 -22.38 -4.54 -0.68
C ASP A 14 -21.59 -3.52 0.14
N LEU A 15 -21.91 -2.23 0.01
CA LEU A 15 -21.47 -1.21 0.95
C LEU A 15 -22.09 -1.45 2.34
N ASP A 16 -21.27 -1.32 3.38
CA ASP A 16 -21.68 -1.55 4.76
C ASP A 16 -22.57 -0.42 5.29
N PRO A 17 -23.86 -0.65 5.61
CA PRO A 17 -24.72 0.40 6.17
C PRO A 17 -24.26 0.95 7.49
N GLU A 18 -23.54 0.19 8.30
CA GLU A 18 -23.20 0.62 9.65
C GLU A 18 -21.89 1.40 9.68
N PHE A 19 -21.35 1.73 8.50
CA PHE A 19 -20.15 2.54 8.36
C PHE A 19 -20.47 3.97 7.92
N GLY A 20 -19.83 4.92 8.60
CA GLY A 20 -20.01 6.35 8.41
C GLY A 20 -21.18 6.92 9.20
N GLU A 21 -21.17 8.25 9.39
CA GLU A 21 -22.24 8.97 10.10
C GLU A 21 -23.59 8.85 9.37
N ASP A 22 -23.56 8.88 8.04
CA ASP A 22 -24.74 8.77 7.17
C ASP A 22 -25.23 7.34 6.98
N LYS A 23 -24.52 6.34 7.53
CA LYS A 23 -24.86 4.92 7.45
C LYS A 23 -25.03 4.40 6.01
N ASP A 24 -24.15 4.85 5.13
CA ASP A 24 -24.20 4.53 3.70
C ASP A 24 -22.95 3.79 3.18
N GLY A 25 -22.06 3.38 4.09
CA GLY A 25 -20.82 2.67 3.76
C GLY A 25 -19.66 3.57 3.43
N LYS A 26 -19.77 4.89 3.63
CA LYS A 26 -18.76 5.84 3.19
C LYS A 26 -18.41 6.83 4.30
N VAL A 27 -17.16 7.31 4.22
CA VAL A 27 -16.68 8.43 5.02
C VAL A 27 -15.91 9.36 4.09
N ILE A 28 -16.26 10.64 4.11
CA ILE A 28 -15.48 11.71 3.47
C ILE A 28 -14.75 12.44 4.59
N LEU A 29 -13.43 12.28 4.63
CA LEU A 29 -12.58 12.85 5.65
C LEU A 29 -11.85 14.07 5.10
N ARG A 30 -12.02 15.21 5.77
CA ARG A 30 -11.29 16.46 5.50
C ARG A 30 -10.48 16.84 6.73
N PHE A 31 -9.22 17.19 6.53
CA PHE A 31 -8.43 17.75 7.62
C PHE A 31 -8.88 19.19 7.90
N PRO A 32 -8.97 19.61 9.17
CA PRO A 32 -9.32 20.98 9.52
C PRO A 32 -8.39 22.00 8.84
N ASP A 33 -8.97 23.08 8.31
CA ASP A 33 -8.28 24.19 7.64
C ASP A 33 -7.42 23.79 6.41
N ALA A 34 -7.62 22.58 5.89
CA ALA A 34 -6.96 22.08 4.69
C ALA A 34 -7.65 22.57 3.41
N ARG A 35 -6.84 23.01 2.44
CA ARG A 35 -7.26 23.25 1.05
C ARG A 35 -7.31 21.95 0.25
N ASP A 36 -6.36 21.06 0.52
CA ASP A 36 -6.22 19.75 -0.12
C ASP A 36 -5.96 18.68 0.95
N THR A 37 -6.58 17.52 0.77
CA THR A 37 -6.34 16.30 1.53
C THR A 37 -6.38 15.12 0.56
N SER A 38 -5.28 14.37 0.47
CA SER A 38 -5.24 13.11 -0.26
C SER A 38 -5.53 11.91 0.63
N GLY A 39 -6.11 10.87 0.05
CA GLY A 39 -6.31 9.56 0.68
C GLY A 39 -5.28 8.55 0.18
N GLU A 40 -4.13 8.43 0.85
CA GLU A 40 -3.01 7.61 0.35
C GLU A 40 -2.85 6.28 1.09
N CYS A 41 -3.17 6.23 2.39
CA CYS A 41 -3.05 5.01 3.18
C CYS A 41 -4.16 4.86 4.22
N ILE A 42 -4.58 3.60 4.41
CA ILE A 42 -5.58 3.19 5.40
C ILE A 42 -5.16 1.88 6.02
N THR A 43 -5.38 1.73 7.32
CA THR A 43 -5.09 0.48 8.04
C THR A 43 -5.97 0.35 9.29
N GLU A 44 -6.21 -0.88 9.73
CA GLU A 44 -6.86 -1.15 11.01
C GLU A 44 -5.82 -1.61 12.03
N TYR A 45 -5.88 -1.05 13.24
CA TYR A 45 -5.16 -1.57 14.39
C TYR A 45 -6.03 -1.52 15.63
N GLU A 46 -6.13 -2.65 16.31
CA GLU A 46 -6.92 -2.81 17.55
C GLU A 46 -8.36 -2.25 17.46
N GLY A 47 -9.02 -2.44 16.31
CA GLY A 47 -10.40 -2.00 16.09
C GLY A 47 -10.57 -0.51 15.78
N LYS A 48 -9.48 0.26 15.75
CA LYS A 48 -9.46 1.64 15.21
C LYS A 48 -8.97 1.63 13.77
N ILE A 49 -9.48 2.58 12.99
CA ILE A 49 -9.10 2.76 11.58
C ILE A 49 -8.25 4.02 11.51
N TYR A 50 -7.06 3.89 10.93
CA TYR A 50 -6.14 4.99 10.74
C TYR A 50 -6.07 5.33 9.26
N VAL A 51 -6.21 6.61 8.94
CA VAL A 51 -6.31 7.12 7.57
C VAL A 51 -5.34 8.26 7.42
N GLY A 52 -4.58 8.31 6.33
CA GLY A 52 -3.67 9.42 6.13
C GLY A 52 -3.26 9.63 4.69
N GLY A 53 -2.58 10.76 4.49
CA GLY A 53 -2.17 11.27 3.19
C GLY A 53 -1.42 12.59 3.32
N ALA A 54 -1.27 13.26 2.18
CA ALA A 54 -0.79 14.63 2.10
C ALA A 54 -1.90 15.61 2.47
N VAL A 55 -1.54 16.62 3.25
CA VAL A 55 -2.45 17.67 3.70
C VAL A 55 -1.84 19.03 3.41
N ASP A 56 -2.53 19.84 2.60
CA ASP A 56 -2.23 21.26 2.41
C ASP A 56 -3.09 22.10 3.39
N ALA A 57 -2.68 22.16 4.65
CA ALA A 57 -3.33 22.98 5.68
C ALA A 57 -2.38 24.08 6.18
N GLU A 58 -2.86 25.32 6.34
CA GLU A 58 -2.13 26.48 6.85
C GLU A 58 -0.85 26.91 6.08
N GLY A 59 -0.83 28.17 5.60
CA GLY A 59 0.34 28.84 5.00
C GLY A 59 0.07 29.56 3.68
N ILE A 60 1.08 30.29 3.18
CA ILE A 60 1.11 30.86 1.81
C ILE A 60 1.80 29.94 0.80
N ASP A 61 2.52 28.92 1.29
CA ASP A 61 3.25 27.96 0.48
C ASP A 61 2.38 26.73 0.19
N ILE A 62 2.32 26.31 -1.08
CA ILE A 62 1.65 25.08 -1.52
C ILE A 62 2.60 23.91 -1.23
N ILE A 63 2.69 23.48 0.02
CA ILE A 63 3.48 22.31 0.45
C ILE A 63 2.68 21.39 1.35
N HIS A 64 2.64 20.12 0.99
CA HIS A 64 1.92 19.11 1.74
C HIS A 64 2.69 18.68 2.99
N LYS A 65 1.92 18.41 4.04
CA LYS A 65 2.35 17.87 5.33
C LYS A 65 1.83 16.44 5.46
N LEU A 66 2.46 15.61 6.30
CA LEU A 66 1.90 14.29 6.60
C LEU A 66 0.71 14.45 7.53
N GLY A 67 -0.48 14.04 7.08
CA GLY A 67 -1.69 13.99 7.88
C GLY A 67 -2.07 12.55 8.24
N ILE A 68 -2.50 12.35 9.49
CA ILE A 68 -3.16 11.12 9.93
C ILE A 68 -4.39 11.48 10.77
N ALA A 69 -5.48 10.75 10.56
CA ALA A 69 -6.68 10.78 11.36
C ALA A 69 -6.99 9.39 11.90
N CYS A 70 -7.72 9.33 13.02
CA CYS A 70 -8.18 8.09 13.62
C CYS A 70 -9.71 8.06 13.63
N LEU A 71 -10.29 6.94 13.20
CA LEU A 71 -11.72 6.68 13.23
C LEU A 71 -11.99 5.47 14.13
N HIS A 72 -13.15 5.48 14.78
CA HIS A 72 -13.72 4.30 15.37
C HIS A 72 -14.09 3.27 14.29
N LYS A 73 -14.32 2.02 14.71
CA LYS A 73 -14.65 0.92 13.78
C LYS A 73 -15.85 1.22 12.89
N ASN A 74 -16.85 1.95 13.38
CA ASN A 74 -18.03 2.37 12.61
C ASN A 74 -17.77 3.55 11.65
N GLY A 75 -16.54 4.06 11.55
CA GLY A 75 -16.18 5.14 10.64
C GLY A 75 -16.39 6.55 11.20
N THR A 76 -16.92 6.70 12.42
CA THR A 76 -16.99 8.02 13.08
C THR A 76 -15.62 8.43 13.59
N LEU A 77 -15.29 9.73 13.53
CA LEU A 77 -14.01 10.27 13.97
C LEU A 77 -13.76 10.03 15.46
N ASP A 78 -12.56 9.56 15.80
CA ASP A 78 -12.11 9.41 17.18
C ASP A 78 -11.45 10.71 17.66
N THR A 79 -12.23 11.57 18.29
CA THR A 79 -11.79 12.92 18.68
C THR A 79 -10.73 12.94 19.79
N GLU A 80 -10.49 11.83 20.47
CA GLU A 80 -9.45 11.72 21.50
C GLU A 80 -8.04 11.56 20.90
N PHE A 81 -7.96 11.20 19.61
CA PHE A 81 -6.68 11.05 18.91
C PHE A 81 -6.12 12.41 18.46
N GLY A 82 -4.90 12.72 18.88
CA GLY A 82 -4.22 13.95 18.47
C GLY A 82 -5.01 15.20 18.87
N LYS A 83 -5.23 16.10 17.91
CA LYS A 83 -6.07 17.28 18.06
C LYS A 83 -7.37 17.06 17.29
N ASP A 84 -8.48 16.88 18.03
CA ASP A 84 -9.82 16.68 17.48
C ASP A 84 -9.91 15.53 16.47
N GLY A 85 -9.12 14.47 16.66
CA GLY A 85 -9.06 13.30 15.77
C GLY A 85 -7.97 13.32 14.71
N TYR A 86 -7.14 14.37 14.67
CA TYR A 86 -6.14 14.59 13.63
C TYR A 86 -4.73 14.85 14.19
N VAL A 87 -3.72 14.45 13.42
CA VAL A 87 -2.33 14.86 13.58
C VAL A 87 -1.80 15.30 12.23
N VAL A 88 -1.17 16.48 12.17
CA VAL A 88 -0.49 17.01 10.99
C VAL A 88 0.96 17.28 11.35
N LEU A 89 1.89 16.67 10.62
CA LEU A 89 3.32 16.73 10.89
C LEU A 89 4.07 17.48 9.79
N ARG A 90 4.93 18.41 10.21
CA ARG A 90 5.80 19.18 9.31
C ARG A 90 7.26 18.82 9.58
N PHE A 91 7.94 18.27 8.57
CA PHE A 91 9.36 17.91 8.68
C PHE A 91 10.31 19.12 8.58
N GLY A 92 9.93 20.14 7.82
CA GLY A 92 10.77 21.32 7.65
C GLY A 92 10.19 22.39 6.74
N PRO A 93 10.90 23.52 6.56
CA PRO A 93 10.53 24.52 5.58
C PRO A 93 10.67 23.95 4.16
N MET A 94 9.71 24.29 3.31
CA MET A 94 9.65 23.91 1.88
C MET A 94 9.58 22.41 1.55
N GLN A 95 9.58 21.50 2.53
CA GLN A 95 9.42 20.07 2.28
C GLN A 95 7.97 19.75 1.92
N ASP A 96 7.80 18.95 0.87
CA ASP A 96 6.50 18.59 0.32
C ASP A 96 6.28 17.09 0.55
N THR A 97 5.63 16.77 1.68
CA THR A 97 5.60 15.41 2.20
C THR A 97 4.28 14.70 1.96
N HIS A 98 4.35 13.51 1.37
CA HIS A 98 3.22 12.63 1.07
C HIS A 98 3.32 11.33 1.85
N LEU A 99 2.22 10.92 2.50
CA LEU A 99 2.21 9.74 3.35
C LEU A 99 2.01 8.48 2.51
N ARG A 100 2.91 7.51 2.63
CA ARG A 100 2.84 6.25 1.88
C ARG A 100 2.23 5.12 2.70
N GLN A 101 2.54 5.06 3.99
CA GLN A 101 2.11 3.98 4.85
C GLN A 101 1.94 4.39 6.30
N ILE A 102 0.99 3.74 6.96
CA ILE A 102 0.79 3.73 8.40
C ILE A 102 1.07 2.31 8.87
N LEU A 103 2.07 2.17 9.73
CA LEU A 103 2.56 0.90 10.26
C LEU A 103 2.49 0.94 11.79
N PHE A 104 2.58 -0.23 12.41
CA PHE A 104 2.62 -0.36 13.87
C PHE A 104 3.87 -1.11 14.28
N THR A 105 4.48 -0.65 15.35
CA THR A 105 5.67 -1.27 15.94
C THR A 105 5.59 -1.26 17.46
N THR A 106 6.47 -2.00 18.12
CA THR A 106 6.56 -2.03 19.57
C THR A 106 7.90 -1.44 20.02
N VAL A 107 7.85 -0.46 20.92
CA VAL A 107 9.04 0.17 21.51
C VAL A 107 8.92 0.10 23.02
N GLY A 108 9.83 -0.63 23.67
CA GLY A 108 9.82 -0.79 25.12
C GLY A 108 8.57 -1.49 25.66
N GLY A 109 7.99 -2.41 24.87
CA GLY A 109 6.75 -3.14 25.23
C GLY A 109 5.46 -2.41 24.88
N GLU A 110 5.54 -1.18 24.38
CA GLU A 110 4.37 -0.36 24.08
C GLU A 110 4.20 -0.16 22.55
N PRO A 111 2.97 -0.23 22.02
CA PRO A 111 2.71 0.00 20.61
C PRO A 111 2.95 1.47 20.21
N ARG A 112 3.43 1.65 18.98
CA ARG A 112 3.69 2.95 18.35
C ARG A 112 3.20 2.91 16.91
N ILE A 113 2.71 4.04 16.44
CA ILE A 113 2.43 4.27 15.03
C ILE A 113 3.73 4.71 14.37
N LEU A 114 4.13 4.06 13.28
CA LEU A 114 5.20 4.52 12.40
C LEU A 114 4.57 4.97 11.09
N LEU A 115 4.77 6.25 10.77
CA LEU A 115 4.37 6.84 9.51
C LEU A 115 5.58 6.82 8.58
N SER A 116 5.38 6.34 7.35
CA SER A 116 6.36 6.44 6.28
C SER A 116 5.81 7.26 5.14
N GLY A 117 6.58 8.24 4.69
CA GLY A 117 6.25 9.12 3.58
C GLY A 117 7.46 9.45 2.73
N ILE A 118 7.25 10.33 1.76
CA ILE A 118 8.30 10.86 0.90
C ILE A 118 8.24 12.38 0.84
N ASP A 119 9.39 13.04 0.87
CA ASP A 119 9.54 14.45 0.47
C ASP A 119 9.69 14.50 -1.05
N THR A 120 8.63 14.82 -1.79
CA THR A 120 8.59 14.77 -3.27
C THR A 120 9.57 15.74 -3.93
N LYS A 121 9.95 16.82 -3.22
CA LYS A 121 10.93 17.81 -3.70
C LYS A 121 12.37 17.34 -3.56
N ARG A 122 12.63 16.43 -2.63
CA ARG A 122 13.99 15.91 -2.38
C ARG A 122 14.15 14.44 -2.71
N GLY A 123 13.07 13.68 -2.92
CA GLY A 123 13.10 12.23 -3.09
C GLY A 123 13.55 11.46 -1.86
N GLU A 124 13.60 12.11 -0.69
CA GLU A 124 14.02 11.51 0.58
C GLU A 124 12.83 10.83 1.27
N VAL A 125 13.05 9.68 1.89
CA VAL A 125 12.05 9.03 2.73
C VAL A 125 11.97 9.76 4.06
N VAL A 126 10.75 10.05 4.51
CA VAL A 126 10.48 10.68 5.80
C VAL A 126 9.71 9.72 6.69
N LEU A 127 10.17 9.57 7.93
CA LEU A 127 9.55 8.71 8.94
C LEU A 127 9.13 9.55 10.14
N ALA A 128 7.95 9.28 10.69
CA ALA A 128 7.54 9.85 11.96
C ALA A 128 7.01 8.77 12.89
N ARG A 129 7.25 8.91 14.19
CA ARG A 129 6.72 7.96 15.19
C ARG A 129 5.80 8.64 16.16
N LEU A 130 4.63 8.06 16.38
CA LEU A 130 3.60 8.55 17.30
C LEU A 130 3.24 7.49 18.34
N HIS A 131 2.76 7.95 19.48
CA HIS A 131 1.96 7.17 20.41
C HIS A 131 0.57 6.89 19.80
N LEU A 132 -0.13 5.87 20.29
CA LEU A 132 -1.48 5.52 19.80
C LEU A 132 -2.52 6.60 20.04
N ASP A 133 -2.26 7.54 20.95
CA ASP A 133 -3.09 8.73 21.22
C ASP A 133 -2.75 9.91 20.29
N GLY A 134 -1.84 9.74 19.34
CA GLY A 134 -1.46 10.76 18.36
C GLY A 134 -0.36 11.71 18.82
N ARG A 135 0.11 11.63 20.07
CA ARG A 135 1.29 12.41 20.51
C ARG A 135 2.55 11.93 19.81
N VAL A 136 3.44 12.86 19.48
CA VAL A 136 4.72 12.55 18.85
C VAL A 136 5.65 11.82 19.83
N ASP A 137 6.26 10.71 19.42
CA ASP A 137 7.31 10.04 20.19
C ASP A 137 8.64 10.75 19.96
N GLU A 138 8.94 11.74 20.80
CA GLU A 138 10.13 12.59 20.65
C GLU A 138 11.47 11.85 20.74
N ARG A 139 11.49 10.57 21.15
CA ARG A 139 12.69 9.74 21.21
C ARG A 139 13.09 9.17 19.84
N PHE A 140 12.27 9.35 18.82
CA PHE A 140 12.57 8.92 17.45
C PHE A 140 13.17 10.07 16.64
N GLY A 141 14.29 9.82 15.95
CA GLY A 141 14.92 10.84 15.12
C GLY A 141 15.14 12.17 15.87
N VAL A 142 14.73 13.27 15.25
CA VAL A 142 14.73 14.61 15.83
C VAL A 142 13.30 15.02 16.14
N LYS A 143 12.94 15.02 17.43
CA LYS A 143 11.57 15.36 17.90
C LYS A 143 10.49 14.51 17.25
N GLY A 144 10.74 13.21 17.12
CA GLY A 144 9.81 12.23 16.54
C GLY A 144 9.78 12.16 15.02
N LEU A 145 10.61 12.96 14.35
CA LEU A 145 10.69 13.05 12.89
C LEU A 145 12.08 12.63 12.41
N LEU A 146 12.15 11.86 11.34
CA LEU A 146 13.39 11.37 10.76
C LEU A 146 13.33 11.50 9.24
N THR A 147 14.33 12.16 8.65
CA THR A 147 14.59 12.09 7.21
C THR A 147 15.67 11.05 6.97
N VAL A 148 15.33 9.98 6.25
CA VAL A 148 16.29 8.98 5.80
C VAL A 148 17.05 9.58 4.64
N LYS A 149 18.32 9.88 4.86
CA LYS A 149 19.20 10.42 3.84
C LYS A 149 19.79 9.30 2.98
N GLN A 150 20.25 9.66 1.80
CA GLN A 150 21.09 8.79 0.98
C GLN A 150 22.32 8.32 1.79
N PRO A 151 22.71 7.03 1.72
CA PRO A 151 23.92 6.54 2.37
C PRO A 151 25.17 7.28 1.89
N GLU A 152 26.00 7.75 2.82
CA GLU A 152 27.16 8.61 2.52
C GLU A 152 28.18 7.93 1.59
N ASN A 153 28.39 6.63 1.75
CA ASN A 153 29.36 5.86 0.96
C ASN A 153 28.75 5.16 -0.26
N LEU A 154 27.49 5.48 -0.62
CA LEU A 154 26.74 4.79 -1.68
C LEU A 154 27.52 4.66 -2.99
N ALA A 155 28.14 5.75 -3.44
CA ALA A 155 28.93 5.76 -4.66
C ALA A 155 30.07 4.74 -4.60
N LYS A 156 30.84 4.76 -3.51
CA LYS A 156 31.99 3.88 -3.33
C LYS A 156 31.56 2.42 -3.21
N ASP A 157 30.53 2.15 -2.41
CA ASP A 157 30.06 0.79 -2.12
C ASP A 157 29.49 0.11 -3.37
N LEU A 158 28.87 0.87 -4.26
CA LEU A 158 28.37 0.40 -5.56
C LEU A 158 29.41 0.52 -6.70
N GLY A 159 30.65 0.96 -6.41
CA GLY A 159 31.70 1.13 -7.42
C GLY A 159 31.38 2.20 -8.48
N LEU A 160 30.57 3.19 -8.13
CA LEU A 160 30.16 4.30 -8.99
C LEU A 160 31.22 5.40 -8.97
N GLY A 161 31.53 5.96 -10.15
CA GLY A 161 32.46 7.08 -10.30
C GLY A 161 31.88 8.46 -9.95
N PHE A 162 30.67 8.53 -9.39
CA PHE A 162 29.95 9.76 -9.03
C PHE A 162 28.97 9.47 -7.90
N THR A 163 28.43 10.53 -7.31
CA THR A 163 27.40 10.45 -6.25
C THR A 163 26.02 10.34 -6.89
N PRO A 164 25.28 9.22 -6.68
CA PRO A 164 23.87 9.13 -7.07
C PRO A 164 23.03 10.24 -6.45
N GLN A 165 21.88 10.53 -7.02
CA GLN A 165 20.94 11.51 -6.49
C GLN A 165 19.60 10.82 -6.23
N THR A 166 18.86 11.24 -5.22
CA THR A 166 17.48 10.79 -5.01
C THR A 166 16.59 11.20 -6.19
N THR A 167 15.60 10.38 -6.50
CA THR A 167 14.63 10.70 -7.57
C THR A 167 13.50 11.56 -7.02
N THR A 168 13.26 12.72 -7.62
CA THR A 168 12.15 13.62 -7.28
C THR A 168 10.94 13.28 -8.15
N SER A 169 9.87 12.75 -7.55
CA SER A 169 8.62 12.42 -8.25
C SER A 169 7.51 12.03 -7.26
N MET A 170 6.25 12.36 -7.59
CA MET A 170 5.06 11.84 -6.89
C MET A 170 4.86 10.33 -7.09
N ASP A 171 5.49 9.71 -8.09
CA ASP A 171 5.38 8.27 -8.36
C ASP A 171 6.39 7.42 -7.59
N ALA A 172 7.36 8.06 -6.91
CA ALA A 172 8.28 7.37 -6.03
C ALA A 172 7.50 6.80 -4.83
N SER A 173 7.31 5.49 -4.86
CA SER A 173 6.43 4.73 -3.95
C SER A 173 6.97 4.62 -2.54
N GLY A 174 8.30 4.63 -2.38
CA GLY A 174 9.01 4.54 -1.10
C GLY A 174 8.36 3.62 -0.06
N PRO A 175 7.97 2.38 -0.41
CA PRO A 175 7.29 1.52 0.54
C PRO A 175 8.18 1.26 1.74
N CYS A 176 7.52 1.05 2.87
CA CYS A 176 8.14 0.70 4.12
C CYS A 176 7.51 -0.61 4.64
N THR A 177 8.15 -1.24 5.60
CA THR A 177 7.49 -2.22 6.46
C THR A 177 8.28 -2.31 7.75
N VAL A 178 7.63 -2.82 8.80
CA VAL A 178 8.28 -3.12 10.07
C VAL A 178 8.10 -4.59 10.35
N ALA A 179 9.23 -5.26 10.61
CA ALA A 179 9.27 -6.66 10.99
C ALA A 179 10.49 -6.90 11.86
N ASP A 180 10.38 -7.83 12.81
CA ASP A 180 11.50 -8.32 13.62
C ASP A 180 12.32 -7.20 14.30
N GLY A 181 11.64 -6.13 14.73
CA GLY A 181 12.27 -4.98 15.39
C GLY A 181 13.11 -4.08 14.47
N LYS A 182 12.93 -4.20 13.15
CA LYS A 182 13.63 -3.43 12.12
C LYS A 182 12.63 -2.70 11.24
N ILE A 183 13.09 -1.60 10.65
CA ILE A 183 12.34 -0.80 9.68
C ILE A 183 13.01 -1.03 8.32
N TYR A 184 12.24 -1.42 7.32
CA TYR A 184 12.69 -1.56 5.95
C TYR A 184 12.09 -0.42 5.16
N VAL A 185 12.90 0.32 4.41
CA VAL A 185 12.44 1.41 3.56
C VAL A 185 13.05 1.27 2.18
N VAL A 186 12.30 1.66 1.16
CA VAL A 186 12.82 1.79 -0.19
C VAL A 186 13.06 3.25 -0.52
N MET A 187 14.25 3.54 -1.05
CA MET A 187 14.60 4.84 -1.59
C MET A 187 14.92 4.72 -3.07
N GLN A 188 14.30 5.56 -3.90
CA GLN A 188 14.54 5.57 -5.34
C GLN A 188 15.72 6.48 -5.69
N MET A 189 16.75 5.92 -6.30
CA MET A 189 17.97 6.61 -6.66
C MET A 189 18.10 6.75 -8.17
N TYR A 190 18.42 7.94 -8.66
CA TYR A 190 18.91 8.13 -10.01
C TYR A 190 20.39 7.74 -10.08
N MET A 191 20.68 6.78 -10.97
CA MET A 191 22.02 6.30 -11.30
C MET A 191 22.46 6.89 -12.65
N PRO A 192 23.35 7.90 -12.66
CA PRO A 192 23.89 8.51 -13.87
C PRO A 192 24.55 7.55 -14.88
N ILE A 193 25.20 6.46 -14.43
CA ILE A 193 25.63 5.41 -15.37
C ILE A 193 24.38 4.64 -15.77
N TRP A 194 24.19 4.48 -17.08
CA TRP A 194 23.06 3.79 -17.71
C TRP A 194 21.71 4.52 -17.62
N ILE A 195 21.66 5.69 -16.97
CA ILE A 195 20.46 6.56 -16.87
C ILE A 195 19.27 5.74 -16.34
N ALA A 196 19.47 5.11 -15.18
CA ALA A 196 18.45 4.24 -14.57
C ALA A 196 18.01 4.77 -13.21
N GLN A 197 16.73 4.64 -12.90
CA GLN A 197 16.21 4.76 -11.55
C GLN A 197 16.34 3.40 -10.86
N VAL A 198 17.15 3.31 -9.80
CA VAL A 198 17.41 2.09 -9.03
C VAL A 198 16.84 2.21 -7.62
N ALA A 199 16.10 1.20 -7.19
CA ALA A 199 15.54 1.12 -5.85
C ALA A 199 16.60 0.58 -4.87
N LEU A 200 16.85 1.32 -3.79
CA LEU A 200 17.64 0.87 -2.65
C LEU A 200 16.70 0.35 -1.57
N LEU A 201 16.83 -0.92 -1.20
CA LEU A 201 16.25 -1.46 0.02
C LEU A 201 17.20 -1.16 1.17
N ILE A 202 16.76 -0.32 2.11
CA ILE A 202 17.52 0.13 3.28
C ILE A 202 16.90 -0.52 4.52
N ARG A 203 17.75 -1.04 5.42
CA ARG A 203 17.32 -1.50 6.76
C ARG A 203 17.80 -0.53 7.83
N LEU A 204 16.86 -0.14 8.69
CA LEU A 204 17.09 0.69 9.86
C LEU A 204 16.79 -0.10 11.14
N ASN A 205 17.46 0.25 12.22
CA ASN A 205 17.07 -0.12 13.56
C ASN A 205 15.75 0.58 13.94
N ILE A 206 15.08 0.09 14.98
CA ILE A 206 13.81 0.69 15.40
C ILE A 206 13.95 2.14 15.89
N ASP A 207 15.15 2.56 16.28
CA ASP A 207 15.44 3.96 16.62
C ASP A 207 15.64 4.87 15.39
N GLY A 208 15.67 4.28 14.19
CA GLY A 208 15.82 4.97 12.92
C GLY A 208 17.26 5.08 12.41
N SER A 209 18.25 4.59 13.17
CA SER A 209 19.63 4.52 12.69
C SER A 209 19.82 3.43 11.63
N PHE A 210 20.77 3.59 10.71
CA PHE A 210 21.09 2.54 9.73
C PHE A 210 21.56 1.27 10.41
N ASP A 211 21.02 0.12 9.98
CA ASP A 211 21.48 -1.18 10.44
C ASP A 211 22.59 -1.72 9.55
N THR A 212 23.84 -1.35 9.85
CA THR A 212 25.01 -1.72 9.05
C THR A 212 25.32 -3.23 9.03
N THR A 213 24.61 -4.04 9.82
CA THR A 213 24.69 -5.51 9.69
C THR A 213 24.02 -6.01 8.41
N PHE A 214 23.06 -5.25 7.86
CA PHE A 214 22.37 -5.58 6.62
C PHE A 214 23.26 -5.31 5.41
N ASN A 215 23.58 -6.35 4.64
CA ASN A 215 24.47 -6.30 3.48
C ASN A 215 25.82 -5.61 3.78
N LYS A 216 26.24 -5.59 5.05
CA LYS A 216 27.43 -4.89 5.59
C LYS A 216 27.46 -3.36 5.40
N THR A 217 26.43 -2.77 4.79
CA THR A 217 26.35 -1.34 4.44
C THR A 217 25.08 -0.67 4.96
N GLY A 218 24.09 -1.46 5.39
CA GLY A 218 22.75 -1.01 5.75
C GLY A 218 21.75 -1.00 4.60
N TYR A 219 22.17 -1.38 3.38
CA TYR A 219 21.31 -1.31 2.20
C TYR A 219 21.76 -2.25 1.07
N VAL A 220 20.84 -2.55 0.15
CA VAL A 220 21.12 -3.28 -1.08
C VAL A 220 20.41 -2.61 -2.26
N ALA A 221 21.10 -2.50 -3.40
CA ALA A 221 20.48 -2.05 -4.64
C ALA A 221 19.72 -3.23 -5.27
N VAL A 222 18.40 -3.07 -5.42
CA VAL A 222 17.54 -4.12 -5.99
C VAL A 222 17.55 -4.01 -7.51
N THR A 223 18.57 -4.62 -8.11
CA THR A 223 18.75 -4.69 -9.56
C THR A 223 19.44 -6.01 -9.93
N ASN A 224 19.35 -6.42 -11.19
CA ASN A 224 19.96 -7.64 -11.72
C ASN A 224 20.66 -7.40 -13.07
N GLN A 225 21.05 -8.49 -13.76
CA GLN A 225 21.78 -8.45 -15.03
C GLN A 225 21.04 -7.76 -16.20
N TYR A 226 19.74 -7.52 -16.08
CA TYR A 226 18.94 -6.84 -17.11
C TYR A 226 19.08 -5.31 -17.05
N TRP A 227 19.65 -4.77 -15.97
CA TRP A 227 19.97 -3.34 -15.77
C TRP A 227 18.98 -2.36 -16.41
N GLY A 228 18.05 -1.83 -15.62
CA GLY A 228 17.10 -0.83 -16.08
C GLY A 228 16.40 -0.12 -14.94
N ASN A 229 15.39 0.67 -15.26
CA ASN A 229 14.54 1.31 -14.26
C ASN A 229 13.89 0.22 -13.39
N SER A 230 14.23 0.22 -12.11
CA SER A 230 13.62 -0.64 -11.10
C SER A 230 12.72 0.21 -10.23
N THR A 231 11.47 -0.20 -10.01
CA THR A 231 10.61 0.40 -8.98
C THR A 231 10.16 -0.69 -8.02
N ILE A 232 10.04 -0.36 -6.75
CA ILE A 232 9.48 -1.27 -5.74
C ILE A 232 8.22 -0.62 -5.17
N LYS A 233 7.09 -1.31 -5.29
CA LYS A 233 5.78 -0.84 -4.84
C LYS A 233 5.37 -1.41 -3.49
N ASP A 234 5.96 -2.53 -3.07
CA ASP A 234 5.64 -3.16 -1.80
C ASP A 234 6.75 -4.07 -1.26
N ILE A 235 6.73 -4.30 0.06
CA ILE A 235 7.71 -5.10 0.80
C ILE A 235 6.97 -6.04 1.77
N LEU A 236 7.33 -7.32 1.75
CA LEU A 236 6.88 -8.34 2.68
C LEU A 236 8.09 -8.95 3.36
N VAL A 237 8.14 -8.87 4.69
CA VAL A 237 9.18 -9.51 5.49
C VAL A 237 8.54 -10.62 6.31
N ARG A 238 8.99 -11.85 6.07
CA ARG A 238 8.43 -13.04 6.70
C ARG A 238 9.47 -14.16 6.71
N ASN A 239 9.60 -14.85 7.84
CA ASN A 239 10.44 -16.04 7.99
C ASN A 239 11.90 -15.84 7.52
N GLY A 240 12.51 -14.71 7.90
CA GLY A 240 13.90 -14.37 7.51
C GLY A 240 14.09 -14.05 6.02
N LYS A 241 13.01 -13.83 5.27
CA LYS A 241 13.04 -13.43 3.86
C LYS A 241 12.36 -12.07 3.69
N ILE A 242 12.95 -11.26 2.84
CA ILE A 242 12.44 -9.96 2.42
C ILE A 242 12.08 -10.11 0.95
N THR A 243 10.79 -10.11 0.64
CA THR A 243 10.29 -10.17 -0.73
C THR A 243 9.74 -8.81 -1.12
N VAL A 244 10.11 -8.34 -2.31
CA VAL A 244 9.65 -7.05 -2.86
C VAL A 244 8.98 -7.27 -4.21
N CYS A 245 8.01 -6.43 -4.55
CA CYS A 245 7.40 -6.42 -5.88
C CYS A 245 7.43 -5.03 -6.53
N GLY A 246 7.38 -5.00 -7.85
CA GLY A 246 7.32 -3.77 -8.64
C GLY A 246 7.65 -4.04 -10.09
N THR A 247 8.50 -3.20 -10.69
CA THR A 247 8.98 -3.38 -12.06
C THR A 247 10.50 -3.34 -12.14
N LEU A 248 11.06 -4.02 -13.13
CA LEU A 248 12.47 -3.91 -13.51
C LEU A 248 12.58 -3.97 -15.03
N ALA A 249 13.20 -2.94 -15.62
CA ALA A 249 13.38 -2.82 -17.06
C ALA A 249 12.06 -2.96 -17.87
N GLY A 250 10.94 -2.50 -17.30
CA GLY A 250 9.61 -2.60 -17.91
C GLY A 250 8.89 -3.94 -17.71
N HIS A 251 9.51 -4.89 -17.01
CA HIS A 251 8.88 -6.17 -16.66
C HIS A 251 8.37 -6.16 -15.23
N GLY A 252 7.30 -6.92 -14.95
CA GLY A 252 6.88 -7.15 -13.57
C GLY A 252 7.95 -7.90 -12.82
N MET A 253 8.29 -7.46 -11.61
CA MET A 253 9.39 -8.02 -10.82
C MET A 253 8.89 -8.46 -9.46
N VAL A 254 9.26 -9.69 -9.08
CA VAL A 254 9.33 -10.12 -7.67
C VAL A 254 10.77 -10.48 -7.36
N ALA A 255 11.36 -9.84 -6.36
CA ALA A 255 12.73 -10.13 -5.92
C ALA A 255 12.74 -10.59 -4.46
N ARG A 256 13.65 -11.51 -4.12
CA ARG A 256 13.79 -12.08 -2.78
C ARG A 256 15.22 -11.91 -2.25
N VAL A 257 15.29 -11.37 -1.04
CA VAL A 257 16.51 -11.04 -0.30
C VAL A 257 16.47 -11.79 1.04
N ASN A 258 17.61 -12.32 1.47
CA ASN A 258 17.78 -12.94 2.78
C ASN A 258 17.81 -11.88 3.89
N GLU A 259 17.63 -12.32 5.13
CA GLU A 259 17.70 -11.44 6.30
C GLU A 259 19.04 -10.70 6.42
N ASP A 260 20.15 -11.28 5.94
CA ASP A 260 21.46 -10.63 5.94
C ASP A 260 21.64 -9.59 4.82
N GLY A 261 20.66 -9.42 3.92
CA GLY A 261 20.70 -8.50 2.80
C GLY A 261 21.28 -9.06 1.50
N SER A 262 21.75 -10.31 1.48
CA SER A 262 22.15 -11.00 0.25
C SER A 262 20.93 -11.46 -0.55
N PHE A 263 21.03 -11.53 -1.88
CA PHE A 263 19.94 -12.08 -2.70
C PHE A 263 19.75 -13.58 -2.44
N ASP A 264 18.49 -14.02 -2.43
CA ASP A 264 18.15 -15.43 -2.29
C ASP A 264 18.37 -16.16 -3.62
N HIS A 265 19.55 -16.72 -3.82
CA HIS A 265 19.89 -17.45 -5.05
C HIS A 265 19.09 -18.75 -5.25
N THR A 266 18.27 -19.18 -4.29
CA THR A 266 17.36 -20.33 -4.46
C THR A 266 16.00 -19.93 -5.04
N PHE A 267 15.72 -18.63 -5.14
CA PHE A 267 14.48 -18.09 -5.68
C PHE A 267 14.66 -17.66 -7.14
N ALA A 268 13.93 -18.32 -8.05
CA ALA A 268 13.90 -18.03 -9.48
C ALA A 268 15.31 -17.84 -10.09
N ASP A 269 15.53 -16.80 -10.90
CA ASP A 269 16.86 -16.49 -11.41
C ASP A 269 17.62 -15.63 -10.39
N LYS A 270 18.40 -16.32 -9.53
CA LYS A 270 19.32 -15.68 -8.57
C LYS A 270 18.67 -14.64 -7.66
N GLY A 271 17.43 -14.86 -7.26
CA GLY A 271 16.65 -13.96 -6.41
C GLY A 271 15.62 -13.13 -7.16
N PHE A 272 15.50 -13.26 -8.48
CA PHE A 272 14.59 -12.45 -9.30
C PHE A 272 13.66 -13.30 -10.15
N LYS A 273 12.36 -13.01 -10.07
CA LYS A 273 11.35 -13.44 -11.02
C LYS A 273 10.89 -12.25 -11.84
N LEU A 274 11.20 -12.28 -13.14
CA LEU A 274 10.65 -11.34 -14.11
C LEU A 274 9.42 -11.96 -14.79
N VAL A 275 8.37 -11.15 -14.93
CA VAL A 275 7.14 -11.47 -15.64
C VAL A 275 7.12 -10.59 -16.88
N GLU A 276 7.50 -11.14 -18.02
CA GLU A 276 7.81 -10.35 -19.23
C GLU A 276 6.61 -10.19 -20.16
N ASN A 277 5.68 -11.15 -20.16
CA ASN A 277 4.51 -11.15 -21.04
C ASN A 277 3.24 -11.39 -20.20
N PRO A 278 2.37 -10.37 -20.03
CA PRO A 278 2.38 -9.05 -20.68
C PRO A 278 3.27 -7.95 -20.04
N GLY A 279 4.12 -8.25 -19.06
CA GLY A 279 4.96 -7.21 -18.41
C GLY A 279 4.18 -6.34 -17.41
N PRO A 280 3.56 -6.92 -16.36
CA PRO A 280 2.68 -6.16 -15.49
C PRO A 280 3.42 -5.17 -14.59
N ALA A 281 2.79 -4.03 -14.31
CA ALA A 281 3.14 -3.22 -13.15
C ALA A 281 2.55 -3.88 -11.90
N LEU A 282 3.42 -4.46 -11.04
CA LEU A 282 3.01 -5.06 -9.78
C LEU A 282 2.95 -3.98 -8.69
N GLU A 283 1.84 -3.89 -7.97
CA GLU A 283 1.54 -2.81 -7.02
C GLU A 283 1.57 -3.27 -5.57
N LYS A 284 1.10 -4.50 -5.28
CA LYS A 284 1.04 -5.03 -3.91
C LYS A 284 1.40 -6.49 -3.84
N LEU A 285 1.98 -6.89 -2.71
CA LEU A 285 2.22 -8.30 -2.39
C LEU A 285 1.70 -8.71 -1.03
N VAL A 286 1.32 -9.97 -0.94
CA VAL A 286 0.91 -10.62 0.29
C VAL A 286 1.45 -12.04 0.35
N GLN A 287 1.55 -12.58 1.56
CA GLN A 287 1.87 -13.98 1.75
C GLN A 287 0.69 -14.82 1.25
N TYR A 288 0.98 -15.77 0.35
CA TYR A 288 -0.03 -16.70 -0.17
C TYR A 288 -0.11 -17.98 0.68
N SER A 289 1.05 -18.53 1.02
CA SER A 289 1.24 -19.65 1.94
C SER A 289 2.67 -19.58 2.53
N GLU A 290 3.14 -20.60 3.24
CA GLU A 290 4.51 -20.62 3.75
C GLU A 290 5.53 -20.51 2.59
N GLY A 291 6.29 -19.40 2.54
CA GLY A 291 7.28 -19.11 1.49
C GLY A 291 6.72 -18.64 0.14
N ALA A 292 5.45 -18.91 -0.16
CA ALA A 292 4.78 -18.46 -1.38
C ALA A 292 4.20 -17.04 -1.24
N VAL A 293 4.15 -16.31 -2.36
CA VAL A 293 3.65 -14.94 -2.42
C VAL A 293 2.65 -14.76 -3.55
N LEU A 294 1.67 -13.90 -3.32
CA LEU A 294 0.74 -13.42 -4.34
C LEU A 294 0.97 -11.93 -4.53
N ALA A 295 1.20 -11.52 -5.78
CA ALA A 295 1.30 -10.13 -6.16
C ALA A 295 0.09 -9.72 -7.03
N ALA A 296 -0.41 -8.52 -6.80
CA ALA A 296 -1.46 -7.90 -7.61
C ALA A 296 -0.93 -6.69 -8.35
N GLY A 297 -1.52 -6.40 -9.50
CA GLY A 297 -1.12 -5.28 -10.34
C GLY A 297 -2.00 -5.14 -11.56
N TRP A 298 -1.42 -4.60 -12.62
CA TRP A 298 -2.15 -4.35 -13.86
C TRP A 298 -1.22 -4.30 -15.08
N VAL A 299 -1.81 -4.39 -16.26
CA VAL A 299 -1.14 -4.20 -17.57
C VAL A 299 -1.89 -3.13 -18.35
N SER A 300 -1.26 -2.48 -19.35
CA SER A 300 -1.86 -1.31 -20.03
C SER A 300 -2.56 -1.60 -21.36
N SER A 301 -2.27 -2.73 -22.03
CA SER A 301 -2.67 -2.97 -23.43
C SER A 301 -3.11 -4.41 -23.72
N PRO A 302 -4.42 -4.75 -23.60
CA PRO A 302 -5.48 -3.93 -23.01
C PRO A 302 -5.29 -3.77 -21.50
N THR A 303 -5.93 -2.77 -20.89
CA THR A 303 -5.83 -2.67 -19.43
C THR A 303 -6.61 -3.77 -18.72
N GLN A 304 -5.89 -4.56 -17.92
CA GLN A 304 -6.42 -5.71 -17.18
C GLN A 304 -5.77 -5.78 -15.79
N GLY A 305 -6.54 -6.27 -14.82
CA GLY A 305 -6.03 -6.61 -13.51
C GLY A 305 -5.17 -7.86 -13.61
N VAL A 306 -4.11 -7.92 -12.81
CA VAL A 306 -3.13 -9.00 -12.83
C VAL A 306 -2.99 -9.60 -11.45
N LEU A 307 -2.98 -10.93 -11.38
CA LEU A 307 -2.52 -11.68 -10.22
C LEU A 307 -1.38 -12.63 -10.62
N VAL A 308 -0.29 -12.57 -9.86
CA VAL A 308 0.89 -13.42 -10.02
C VAL A 308 1.12 -14.17 -8.71
N CYS A 309 0.91 -15.48 -8.71
CA CYS A 309 1.19 -16.34 -7.56
C CYS A 309 2.49 -17.11 -7.79
N LEU A 310 3.43 -17.02 -6.84
CA LEU A 310 4.73 -17.67 -6.90
C LEU A 310 4.97 -18.52 -5.67
N ASN A 311 5.51 -19.72 -5.86
CA ASN A 311 5.92 -20.59 -4.76
C ASN A 311 7.21 -20.09 -4.08
N ASP A 312 7.71 -20.86 -3.11
CA ASP A 312 8.93 -20.56 -2.35
C ASP A 312 10.21 -20.53 -3.21
N LYS A 313 10.20 -21.20 -4.37
CA LYS A 313 11.26 -21.21 -5.38
C LYS A 313 11.10 -20.15 -6.46
N GLY A 314 10.04 -19.33 -6.42
CA GLY A 314 9.78 -18.29 -7.42
C GLY A 314 9.26 -18.81 -8.77
N GLU A 315 8.81 -20.06 -8.81
CA GLU A 315 8.06 -20.63 -9.93
C GLU A 315 6.58 -20.26 -9.78
N PHE A 316 5.81 -20.26 -10.88
CA PHE A 316 4.37 -20.00 -10.79
C PHE A 316 3.68 -21.11 -10.00
N GLU A 317 2.83 -20.73 -9.04
CA GLU A 317 2.10 -21.71 -8.23
C GLU A 317 1.12 -22.50 -9.10
N SER A 318 1.31 -23.82 -9.16
CA SER A 318 0.61 -24.74 -10.05
C SER A 318 -0.89 -24.84 -9.76
N GLU A 319 -1.28 -24.74 -8.48
CA GLU A 319 -2.68 -24.80 -8.05
C GLU A 319 -3.41 -23.46 -8.29
N PHE A 320 -2.66 -22.37 -8.47
CA PHE A 320 -3.21 -21.06 -8.78
C PHE A 320 -3.28 -20.85 -10.29
N ASN A 321 -4.49 -20.73 -10.84
CA ASN A 321 -4.73 -20.46 -12.25
C ASN A 321 -3.92 -21.39 -13.20
N GLY A 322 -3.70 -22.64 -12.77
CA GLY A 322 -2.93 -23.65 -13.52
C GLY A 322 -1.47 -23.26 -13.77
N GLY A 323 -0.80 -22.57 -12.83
CA GLY A 323 0.61 -22.19 -12.95
C GLY A 323 0.85 -21.03 -13.92
N LYS A 324 -0.13 -20.14 -14.09
CA LYS A 324 -0.06 -19.03 -15.04
C LYS A 324 -0.45 -17.71 -14.38
N VAL A 325 0.09 -16.62 -14.93
CA VAL A 325 -0.38 -15.26 -14.63
C VAL A 325 -1.87 -15.17 -14.93
N LEU A 326 -2.65 -14.66 -13.98
CA LEU A 326 -4.08 -14.42 -14.15
C LEU A 326 -4.25 -12.99 -14.68
N LEU A 327 -4.91 -12.87 -15.83
CA LEU A 327 -5.31 -11.60 -16.43
C LEU A 327 -6.83 -11.46 -16.35
N GLN A 328 -7.30 -10.41 -15.69
CA GLN A 328 -8.71 -10.20 -15.44
C GLN A 328 -9.24 -8.95 -16.16
N SER A 329 -10.35 -9.13 -16.85
CA SER A 329 -11.31 -8.06 -17.15
C SER A 329 -12.59 -8.30 -16.35
N LEU A 330 -13.20 -7.25 -15.80
CA LEU A 330 -14.46 -7.34 -15.04
C LEU A 330 -15.51 -6.49 -15.77
N GLU A 331 -15.89 -6.93 -16.98
CA GLU A 331 -16.75 -6.20 -17.95
C GLU A 331 -16.14 -4.89 -18.50
N LYS A 332 -15.20 -4.27 -17.77
CA LYS A 332 -14.44 -3.07 -18.13
C LYS A 332 -12.93 -3.27 -17.91
N HIS A 333 -12.13 -2.33 -18.39
CA HIS A 333 -10.70 -2.23 -18.07
C HIS A 333 -10.50 -1.93 -16.59
N VAL A 334 -9.72 -2.78 -15.91
CA VAL A 334 -9.53 -2.72 -14.46
C VAL A 334 -8.05 -2.70 -14.11
N MET A 335 -7.70 -1.97 -13.05
CA MET A 335 -6.38 -2.03 -12.41
C MET A 335 -6.55 -2.60 -11.01
N PHE A 336 -5.75 -3.58 -10.61
CA PHE A 336 -5.66 -4.00 -9.21
C PHE A 336 -4.53 -3.22 -8.53
N LEU A 337 -4.88 -2.57 -7.42
CA LEU A 337 -3.99 -1.69 -6.64
C LEU A 337 -3.79 -2.23 -5.23
N GLY A 338 -4.68 -3.10 -4.76
CA GLY A 338 -4.59 -3.74 -3.46
C GLY A 338 -4.92 -5.22 -3.53
N VAL A 339 -4.31 -6.00 -2.64
CA VAL A 339 -4.59 -7.43 -2.46
C VAL A 339 -4.45 -7.82 -1.00
N GLY A 340 -5.28 -8.75 -0.55
CA GLY A 340 -5.23 -9.34 0.78
C GLY A 340 -5.76 -10.78 0.76
N LEU A 341 -5.32 -11.59 1.72
CA LEU A 341 -5.86 -12.93 1.96
C LEU A 341 -6.60 -12.95 3.30
N ILE A 342 -7.82 -13.47 3.29
CA ILE A 342 -8.61 -13.71 4.50
C ILE A 342 -9.54 -14.89 4.26
N ASP A 343 -9.67 -15.77 5.26
CA ASP A 343 -10.56 -16.95 5.22
C ASP A 343 -10.42 -17.83 3.97
N GLY A 344 -9.18 -18.02 3.48
CA GLY A 344 -8.91 -18.82 2.28
C GLY A 344 -9.41 -18.20 0.98
N LYS A 345 -9.71 -16.89 0.99
CA LYS A 345 -10.11 -16.10 -0.18
C LYS A 345 -9.06 -15.05 -0.46
N ILE A 346 -8.94 -14.69 -1.73
CA ILE A 346 -8.13 -13.56 -2.19
C ILE A 346 -9.09 -12.41 -2.43
N ILE A 347 -8.82 -11.27 -1.79
CA ILE A 347 -9.57 -10.03 -1.98
C ILE A 347 -8.66 -9.06 -2.72
N VAL A 348 -9.15 -8.48 -3.81
CA VAL A 348 -8.46 -7.42 -4.53
C VAL A 348 -9.32 -6.17 -4.56
N SER A 349 -8.66 -5.02 -4.62
CA SER A 349 -9.31 -3.75 -4.90
C SER A 349 -8.55 -2.97 -5.96
N GLY A 350 -9.20 -1.95 -6.48
CA GLY A 350 -8.58 -0.98 -7.35
C GLY A 350 -9.63 -0.15 -8.03
N ARG A 351 -9.47 0.08 -9.33
CA ARG A 351 -10.39 0.95 -10.08
C ARG A 351 -10.64 0.48 -11.50
N PHE A 352 -11.82 0.84 -12.01
CA PHE A 352 -12.07 0.83 -13.45
C PHE A 352 -11.49 2.09 -14.11
N LEU A 353 -10.85 1.91 -15.26
CA LEU A 353 -10.54 2.99 -16.19
C LEU A 353 -11.76 3.24 -17.08
N GLN A 354 -12.21 4.49 -17.14
CA GLN A 354 -13.26 4.92 -18.06
C GLN A 354 -12.80 6.18 -18.80
N ASP A 355 -12.81 6.10 -20.13
CA ASP A 355 -12.48 7.21 -21.02
C ASP A 355 -13.65 8.21 -21.03
N ASP A 356 -13.72 9.11 -20.03
CA ASP A 356 -14.68 10.25 -19.87
C ASP A 356 -15.45 10.31 -18.54
N LYS A 357 -15.31 9.31 -17.67
CA LYS A 357 -16.08 9.21 -16.40
C LYS A 357 -15.18 9.11 -15.18
N THR A 358 -15.78 9.43 -14.04
CA THR A 358 -15.23 9.16 -12.71
C THR A 358 -14.78 7.70 -12.58
N PRO A 359 -13.52 7.41 -12.20
CA PRO A 359 -13.10 6.06 -11.89
C PRO A 359 -13.97 5.47 -10.77
N GLU A 360 -14.40 4.23 -10.98
CA GLU A 360 -15.21 3.48 -10.01
C GLU A 360 -14.30 2.64 -9.11
N PHE A 361 -14.57 2.63 -7.80
CA PHE A 361 -13.86 1.72 -6.90
C PHE A 361 -14.38 0.31 -7.17
N ILE A 362 -13.48 -0.66 -7.21
CA ILE A 362 -13.83 -2.07 -7.37
C ILE A 362 -13.29 -2.86 -6.19
N VAL A 363 -14.05 -3.88 -5.78
CA VAL A 363 -13.58 -4.97 -4.93
C VAL A 363 -13.98 -6.27 -5.61
N ALA A 364 -13.04 -7.18 -5.76
CA ALA A 364 -13.30 -8.52 -6.28
C ALA A 364 -12.81 -9.57 -5.29
N ARG A 365 -13.52 -10.69 -5.24
CA ARG A 365 -13.20 -11.85 -4.40
C ARG A 365 -12.93 -13.06 -5.29
N TYR A 366 -11.84 -13.74 -4.99
CA TYR A 366 -11.41 -14.95 -5.65
C TYR A 366 -11.29 -16.08 -4.64
N LEU A 367 -11.54 -17.29 -5.11
CA LEU A 367 -11.11 -18.50 -4.45
C LEU A 367 -9.58 -18.56 -4.43
N ILE A 368 -9.02 -19.35 -3.52
CA ILE A 368 -7.56 -19.48 -3.39
C ILE A 368 -6.90 -19.99 -4.68
N ASP A 369 -7.61 -20.76 -5.51
CA ASP A 369 -7.15 -21.27 -6.81
C ASP A 369 -7.16 -20.21 -7.94
N GLY A 370 -7.59 -18.99 -7.64
CA GLY A 370 -7.66 -17.88 -8.59
C GLY A 370 -8.95 -17.80 -9.40
N LYS A 371 -9.96 -18.64 -9.15
CA LYS A 371 -11.30 -18.45 -9.77
C LYS A 371 -12.07 -17.33 -9.07
N LEU A 372 -12.86 -16.56 -9.82
CA LEU A 372 -13.79 -15.59 -9.23
C LEU A 372 -14.80 -16.31 -8.31
N ASP A 373 -15.03 -15.74 -7.14
CA ASP A 373 -15.92 -16.30 -6.14
C ASP A 373 -17.36 -15.85 -6.38
N THR A 374 -18.20 -16.71 -6.95
CA THR A 374 -19.60 -16.39 -7.28
C THR A 374 -20.47 -16.11 -6.05
N ASP A 375 -20.01 -16.37 -4.83
CA ASP A 375 -20.74 -16.00 -3.60
C ASP A 375 -20.58 -14.51 -3.25
N PHE A 376 -19.84 -13.74 -4.06
CA PHE A 376 -19.61 -12.30 -3.88
C PHE A 376 -20.24 -11.49 -5.01
N GLY A 377 -20.76 -10.30 -4.68
CA GLY A 377 -21.27 -9.35 -5.67
C GLY A 377 -22.42 -9.90 -6.51
N TYR A 378 -23.34 -10.64 -5.88
CA TYR A 378 -24.52 -11.23 -6.52
C TYR A 378 -24.21 -12.17 -7.69
N GLY A 379 -23.27 -13.09 -7.53
CA GLY A 379 -22.89 -14.03 -8.57
C GLY A 379 -21.73 -13.59 -9.45
N LYS A 380 -21.36 -12.30 -9.40
CA LYS A 380 -20.32 -11.74 -10.30
C LYS A 380 -18.90 -12.03 -9.84
N GLY A 381 -18.68 -12.25 -8.54
CA GLY A 381 -17.36 -12.30 -7.93
C GLY A 381 -16.71 -10.94 -7.70
N TRP A 382 -17.43 -9.85 -7.98
CA TRP A 382 -16.96 -8.49 -7.77
C TRP A 382 -18.12 -7.51 -7.62
N SER A 383 -17.82 -6.39 -6.97
CA SER A 383 -18.68 -5.23 -6.81
C SER A 383 -17.93 -3.97 -7.21
N SER A 384 -18.65 -2.97 -7.71
CA SER A 384 -18.10 -1.63 -7.92
C SER A 384 -19.04 -0.58 -7.35
N THR A 385 -18.47 0.57 -7.00
CA THR A 385 -19.24 1.76 -6.59
C THR A 385 -18.71 2.96 -7.34
N GLN A 386 -19.62 3.65 -8.03
CA GLN A 386 -19.37 4.95 -8.62
C GLN A 386 -19.72 6.04 -7.61
N PHE A 387 -18.80 6.95 -7.36
CA PHE A 387 -19.05 8.14 -6.58
C PHE A 387 -19.41 9.28 -7.53
N LYS A 388 -20.58 9.89 -7.31
CA LYS A 388 -21.08 10.97 -8.16
C LYS A 388 -20.39 12.29 -7.77
N ASP A 389 -20.49 13.25 -8.68
CA ASP A 389 -20.18 14.67 -8.49
C ASP A 389 -18.69 15.07 -8.42
N HIS A 390 -17.76 14.14 -8.21
CA HIS A 390 -16.31 14.43 -8.18
C HIS A 390 -15.49 13.31 -8.83
N TYR A 391 -14.28 13.63 -9.31
CA TYR A 391 -13.26 12.66 -9.71
C TYR A 391 -12.80 11.88 -8.47
N THR A 392 -12.91 10.55 -8.52
CA THR A 392 -12.47 9.67 -7.44
C THR A 392 -11.45 8.66 -7.94
N VAL A 393 -10.42 8.39 -7.14
CA VAL A 393 -9.40 7.39 -7.46
C VAL A 393 -9.19 6.50 -6.27
N ALA A 394 -9.46 5.19 -6.41
CA ALA A 394 -9.01 4.22 -5.41
C ALA A 394 -7.49 4.17 -5.45
N ASN A 395 -6.85 4.37 -4.30
CA ASN A 395 -5.40 4.35 -4.17
C ASN A 395 -4.93 3.07 -3.48
N THR A 396 -5.71 2.57 -2.51
CA THR A 396 -5.32 1.42 -1.68
C THR A 396 -6.53 0.76 -1.01
N MET A 397 -6.29 -0.37 -0.35
CA MET A 397 -7.24 -1.02 0.54
C MET A 397 -6.56 -1.54 1.80
N THR A 398 -7.38 -1.84 2.81
CA THR A 398 -7.01 -2.72 3.90
C THR A 398 -8.13 -3.71 4.22
N LEU A 399 -7.76 -4.89 4.69
CA LEU A 399 -8.70 -5.87 5.22
C LEU A 399 -8.87 -5.64 6.72
N GLN A 400 -10.12 -5.58 7.16
CA GLN A 400 -10.47 -5.51 8.57
C GLN A 400 -10.41 -6.88 9.22
N LYS A 401 -10.25 -6.91 10.55
CA LYS A 401 -10.25 -8.17 11.32
C LYS A 401 -11.53 -8.98 11.18
N ASP A 402 -12.65 -8.33 10.90
CA ASP A 402 -13.95 -8.97 10.70
C ASP A 402 -14.20 -9.42 9.25
N GLY A 403 -13.20 -9.32 8.37
CA GLY A 403 -13.29 -9.69 6.98
C GLY A 403 -13.62 -8.53 6.05
N ASN A 404 -14.23 -7.45 6.55
CA ASN A 404 -14.67 -6.33 5.71
C ASN A 404 -13.51 -5.62 5.02
N VAL A 405 -13.82 -4.96 3.92
CA VAL A 405 -12.82 -4.32 3.05
C VAL A 405 -12.98 -2.83 3.13
N LEU A 406 -11.94 -2.12 3.55
CA LEU A 406 -11.86 -0.66 3.46
C LEU A 406 -11.09 -0.31 2.20
N VAL A 407 -11.71 0.45 1.30
CA VAL A 407 -11.04 1.03 0.12
C VAL A 407 -10.91 2.52 0.35
N LEU A 408 -9.69 3.04 0.20
CA LEU A 408 -9.40 4.46 0.33
C LEU A 408 -9.02 5.04 -1.03
N GLY A 409 -9.47 6.28 -1.24
CA GLY A 409 -9.10 7.04 -2.40
C GLY A 409 -9.26 8.54 -2.22
N ASP A 410 -9.01 9.24 -3.31
CA ASP A 410 -9.21 10.69 -3.40
C ASP A 410 -10.65 11.04 -3.81
N TRP A 411 -11.12 12.21 -3.38
CA TRP A 411 -12.38 12.80 -3.80
C TRP A 411 -12.16 14.27 -4.18
N GLY A 412 -12.27 14.62 -5.47
CA GLY A 412 -12.09 16.01 -5.90
C GLY A 412 -12.23 16.29 -7.40
N GLY A 413 -12.15 17.55 -7.81
CA GLY A 413 -12.48 18.03 -9.17
C GLY A 413 -11.28 18.56 -9.96
N GLY A 414 -10.14 17.89 -9.88
CA GLY A 414 -8.86 18.30 -10.49
C GLY A 414 -7.68 18.36 -9.50
N VAL A 415 -7.98 18.57 -8.21
CA VAL A 415 -7.14 18.37 -7.02
C VAL A 415 -7.98 17.63 -5.96
N SER A 416 -7.35 16.94 -5.00
CA SER A 416 -8.07 16.20 -3.96
C SER A 416 -8.65 17.18 -2.92
N TYR A 417 -9.93 17.07 -2.58
CA TYR A 417 -10.54 17.89 -1.52
C TYR A 417 -10.68 17.12 -0.20
N ALA A 418 -10.68 15.80 -0.27
CA ALA A 418 -10.93 14.91 0.85
C ALA A 418 -10.40 13.51 0.55
N ALA A 419 -10.11 12.78 1.62
CA ALA A 419 -9.97 11.33 1.59
C ALA A 419 -11.36 10.68 1.62
N LEU A 420 -11.65 9.81 0.66
CA LEU A 420 -12.89 9.04 0.59
C LEU A 420 -12.63 7.59 0.94
N ILE A 421 -13.35 7.11 1.95
CA ILE A 421 -13.28 5.74 2.43
C ILE A 421 -14.61 5.07 2.08
N ALA A 422 -14.55 3.88 1.52
CA ALA A 422 -15.72 3.03 1.32
C ALA A 422 -15.48 1.68 2.00
N ARG A 423 -16.43 1.24 2.83
CA ARG A 423 -16.40 -0.08 3.44
C ARG A 423 -17.34 -1.04 2.72
N PHE A 424 -16.79 -2.16 2.26
CA PHE A 424 -17.54 -3.25 1.65
C PHE A 424 -17.64 -4.43 2.60
N LEU A 425 -18.83 -5.04 2.63
CA LEU A 425 -19.10 -6.25 3.38
C LEU A 425 -18.36 -7.42 2.75
N ASN A 426 -17.63 -8.18 3.57
CA ASN A 426 -17.05 -9.45 3.16
C ASN A 426 -17.23 -10.48 4.28
N PRO A 427 -18.49 -10.89 4.55
CA PRO A 427 -18.74 -11.91 5.55
C PRO A 427 -18.05 -13.21 5.10
N ALA A 428 -17.45 -13.91 6.05
CA ALA A 428 -17.18 -15.33 5.89
C ALA A 428 -18.46 -16.01 5.42
N ALA A 429 -18.37 -16.91 4.44
CA ALA A 429 -19.53 -17.57 3.86
C ALA A 429 -20.49 -17.98 4.98
N SER A 430 -21.76 -17.58 4.89
CA SER A 430 -22.75 -18.01 5.87
C SER A 430 -22.72 -19.53 5.87
N VAL A 431 -22.34 -20.14 7.00
CA VAL A 431 -22.68 -21.54 7.22
C VAL A 431 -24.18 -21.59 6.99
N ALA A 432 -24.62 -22.27 5.93
CA ALA A 432 -26.03 -22.35 5.60
C ALA A 432 -26.80 -22.72 6.87
N PRO A 433 -27.94 -22.08 7.18
CA PRO A 433 -28.74 -22.49 8.32
C PRO A 433 -29.04 -23.97 8.12
N THR A 434 -28.56 -24.81 9.04
CA THR A 434 -28.93 -26.22 9.09
C THR A 434 -30.45 -26.27 9.07
N ALA A 435 -30.98 -26.91 8.02
CA ALA A 435 -32.41 -27.03 7.75
C ALA A 435 -33.19 -27.69 8.90
#